data_AF-A0A7C7LM33-F1
#
_entry.id   AF-A0A7C7LM33-F1
#
_cell.length_a   1.000
_cell.length_b   1.000
_cell.length_c   1.000
_cell.angle_alpha   90.00
_cell.angle_beta   90.00
_cell.angle_gamma   90.00
#
_symmetry.space_group_name_H-M   'P 1'
#
loop_
_entity.id
_entity.type
_entity.pdbx_description
1 polymer ?
#
loop_
_entity_poly.entity_id
_entity_poly.type
_entity_poly.pdbx_seq_one_letter_code
_entity_poly.pdbx_strand_id
1 'polypeptide(L)'
;MDTDIAYQKYIYGNVVFTDHATPIRVVGDGMSTANLSDNIEDAVSNANNYVNNASSNITTIDLYPRAGSALDGSLIPNSLFTSYMDHSKDFNSNFRNWKYRGAYSGEGTNQGWHLAIDKKPAGDTVSTNTQEITTYHVLDVQLFPNPATEKAYLNFGKPISEIEI
;
A
#
# COMPACT_ATOMS: atom_id res chain seq x y z
N MET A 1 12.67 -9.66 -13.85
CA MET A 1 14.01 -9.20 -14.27
C MET A 1 13.79 -8.27 -15.45
N ASP A 2 14.20 -7.01 -15.32
CA ASP A 2 14.10 -6.01 -16.38
C ASP A 2 15.45 -5.92 -17.09
N THR A 3 15.45 -6.08 -18.41
CA THR A 3 16.64 -6.05 -19.28
C THR A 3 16.73 -4.77 -20.12
N ASP A 4 15.83 -3.82 -19.89
CA ASP A 4 15.80 -2.57 -20.63
C ASP A 4 16.90 -1.62 -20.14
N ILE A 5 17.85 -1.37 -21.04
CA ILE A 5 19.01 -0.50 -20.80
C ILE A 5 18.77 0.96 -21.22
N ALA A 6 17.65 1.27 -21.86
CA ALA A 6 17.38 2.61 -22.38
C ALA A 6 16.89 3.59 -21.31
N TYR A 7 16.48 3.08 -20.14
CA TYR A 7 15.89 3.90 -19.07
C TYR A 7 16.57 3.65 -17.73
N GLN A 8 16.85 4.74 -17.03
CA GLN A 8 17.26 4.71 -15.63
C GLN A 8 16.15 4.08 -14.76
N LYS A 9 16.52 3.11 -13.92
CA LYS A 9 15.60 2.45 -13.00
C LYS A 9 15.77 3.01 -11.59
N TYR A 10 14.66 3.26 -10.89
CA TYR A 10 14.62 3.70 -9.50
C TYR A 10 13.80 2.70 -8.68
N ILE A 11 14.42 2.07 -7.69
CA ILE A 11 13.80 1.05 -6.84
C ILE A 11 13.93 1.53 -5.40
N TYR A 12 12.91 2.26 -4.92
CA TYR A 12 12.98 3.01 -3.66
C TYR A 12 11.91 2.52 -2.70
N GLY A 13 12.28 2.35 -1.42
CA GLY A 13 11.31 2.06 -0.37
C GLY A 13 10.60 0.72 -0.49
N ASN A 14 11.21 -0.28 -1.13
CA ASN A 14 10.63 -1.62 -1.27
C ASN A 14 10.93 -2.50 -0.06
N VAL A 15 10.15 -3.57 0.08
CA VAL A 15 10.43 -4.68 1.00
C VAL A 15 10.45 -5.95 0.18
N VAL A 16 11.57 -6.65 0.20
CA VAL A 16 11.77 -7.85 -0.60
C VAL A 16 12.23 -8.98 0.31
N PHE A 17 11.38 -9.99 0.46
CA PHE A 17 11.71 -11.21 1.18
C PHE A 17 12.09 -12.31 0.19
N THR A 18 13.34 -12.76 0.22
CA THR A 18 13.84 -13.81 -0.68
C THR A 18 15.08 -14.47 -0.11
N ASP A 19 15.27 -15.74 -0.43
CA ASP A 19 16.48 -16.49 -0.07
C ASP A 19 17.56 -16.37 -1.18
N HIS A 20 17.33 -15.51 -2.16
CA HIS A 20 18.27 -15.23 -3.25
C HIS A 20 19.33 -14.20 -2.81
N ALA A 21 20.62 -14.49 -3.05
CA ALA A 21 21.74 -13.66 -2.60
C ALA A 21 21.78 -12.23 -3.18
N THR A 22 21.11 -11.99 -4.30
CA THR A 22 20.95 -10.66 -4.90
C THR A 22 19.46 -10.40 -5.21
N PRO A 23 18.67 -9.98 -4.21
CA PRO A 23 17.22 -9.79 -4.32
C PRO A 23 16.84 -8.77 -5.38
N ILE A 24 17.47 -7.59 -5.33
CA ILE A 24 17.24 -6.50 -6.26
C ILE A 24 18.45 -6.36 -7.18
N ARG A 25 18.25 -6.67 -8.48
CA ARG A 25 19.29 -6.54 -9.50
C ARG A 25 18.71 -6.08 -10.83
N VAL A 26 19.50 -5.30 -11.55
CA VAL A 26 19.33 -5.08 -12.99
C VAL A 26 20.17 -6.13 -13.71
N VAL A 27 19.62 -6.78 -14.73
CA VAL A 27 20.33 -7.78 -15.53
C VAL A 27 20.39 -7.29 -16.96
N GLY A 28 21.59 -7.14 -17.47
CA GLY A 28 21.88 -6.74 -18.84
C GLY A 28 23.39 -6.65 -19.01
N ASP A 29 23.84 -6.83 -20.25
CA ASP A 29 25.20 -6.62 -20.75
C ASP A 29 25.57 -5.13 -20.87
N GLY A 30 24.63 -4.22 -20.56
CA GLY A 30 24.79 -2.77 -20.56
C GLY A 30 24.77 -2.12 -19.17
N MET A 31 25.25 -0.87 -19.13
CA MET A 31 25.40 0.04 -17.98
C MET A 31 24.08 0.50 -17.32
N SER A 32 23.00 -0.28 -17.38
CA SER A 32 21.76 0.10 -16.68
C SER A 32 21.97 -0.09 -15.18
N THR A 33 22.31 0.99 -14.50
CA THR A 33 22.42 1.03 -13.04
C THR A 33 21.03 1.19 -12.46
N ALA A 34 20.65 0.41 -11.45
CA ALA A 34 19.49 0.76 -10.63
C ALA A 34 19.96 1.72 -9.54
N ASN A 35 19.23 2.83 -9.37
CA ASN A 35 19.31 3.58 -8.14
C ASN A 35 18.45 2.85 -7.10
N LEU A 36 19.11 2.42 -6.03
CA LEU A 36 18.51 1.76 -4.88
C LEU A 36 18.52 2.74 -3.71
N SER A 37 17.38 2.94 -3.05
CA SER A 37 17.32 3.76 -1.83
C SER A 37 16.29 3.19 -0.87
N ASP A 38 16.63 3.10 0.41
CA ASP A 38 15.71 2.73 1.48
C ASP A 38 14.91 1.42 1.24
N ASN A 39 15.45 0.48 0.47
CA ASN A 39 14.86 -0.85 0.35
C ASN A 39 15.24 -1.70 1.57
N ILE A 40 14.32 -2.55 1.99
CA ILE A 40 14.57 -3.61 2.97
C ILE A 40 14.62 -4.94 2.20
N GLU A 41 15.68 -5.69 2.41
CA GLU A 41 15.88 -7.04 1.88
C GLU A 41 16.11 -7.98 3.06
N ASP A 42 15.41 -9.11 3.12
CA ASP A 42 15.61 -10.12 4.15
C ASP A 42 15.20 -11.51 3.63
N ALA A 43 15.51 -12.56 4.39
CA ALA A 43 15.12 -13.94 4.10
C ALA A 43 13.60 -14.12 4.19
N VAL A 44 13.06 -15.10 3.45
CA VAL A 44 11.62 -15.41 3.49
C VAL A 44 11.19 -15.85 4.90
N SER A 45 12.07 -16.57 5.60
CA SER A 45 11.85 -17.01 6.98
C SER A 45 11.64 -15.86 7.98
N ASN A 46 12.14 -14.66 7.67
CA ASN A 46 12.03 -13.49 8.53
C ASN A 46 10.83 -12.60 8.19
N ALA A 47 10.08 -12.86 7.12
CA ALA A 47 9.02 -11.97 6.62
C ALA A 47 7.97 -11.63 7.69
N ASN A 48 7.56 -12.61 8.50
CA ASN A 48 6.60 -12.44 9.60
C ASN A 48 7.12 -11.60 10.77
N ASN A 49 8.40 -11.20 10.76
CA ASN A 49 8.92 -10.21 11.70
C ASN A 49 8.53 -8.77 11.31
N TYR A 50 8.13 -8.55 10.06
CA TYR A 50 7.85 -7.22 9.51
C TYR A 50 6.36 -6.97 9.24
N VAL A 51 5.65 -7.99 8.76
CA VAL A 51 4.22 -7.91 8.41
C VAL A 51 3.38 -8.84 9.28
N ASN A 52 2.07 -8.66 9.28
CA ASN A 52 1.15 -9.47 10.09
C ASN A 52 1.16 -10.96 9.72
N ASN A 53 1.13 -11.29 8.42
CA ASN A 53 1.18 -12.66 7.93
C ASN A 53 1.65 -12.77 6.46
N ALA A 54 2.93 -13.07 6.26
CA ALA A 54 3.54 -13.40 4.98
C ALA A 54 3.27 -14.87 4.57
N SER A 55 2.00 -15.22 4.39
CA SER A 55 1.58 -16.54 3.91
C SER A 55 1.64 -16.66 2.38
N SER A 56 1.87 -17.86 1.86
CA SER A 56 1.66 -18.17 0.44
C SER A 56 0.18 -18.38 0.08
N ASN A 57 -0.72 -18.46 1.07
CA ASN A 57 -2.15 -18.58 0.85
C ASN A 57 -2.78 -17.18 0.76
N ILE A 58 -3.31 -16.84 -0.43
CA ILE A 58 -3.96 -15.56 -0.70
C ILE A 58 -5.15 -15.28 0.24
N THR A 59 -5.80 -16.30 0.80
CA THR A 59 -6.95 -16.09 1.70
C THR A 59 -6.55 -15.71 3.12
N THR A 60 -5.29 -15.90 3.49
CA THR A 60 -4.79 -15.59 4.84
C THR A 60 -3.63 -14.60 4.83
N ILE A 61 -3.06 -14.29 3.65
CA ILE A 61 -1.96 -13.34 3.53
C ILE A 61 -2.38 -11.95 4.02
N ASP A 62 -1.57 -11.38 4.90
CA ASP A 62 -1.71 -10.02 5.40
C ASP A 62 -0.34 -9.36 5.41
N LEU A 63 -0.07 -8.61 4.33
CA LEU A 63 1.19 -7.90 4.13
C LEU A 63 1.20 -6.50 4.76
N TYR A 64 0.20 -6.18 5.58
CA TYR A 64 0.20 -4.93 6.33
C TYR A 64 1.30 -4.98 7.42
N PRO A 65 2.09 -3.91 7.58
CA PRO A 65 3.12 -3.86 8.60
C PRO A 65 2.56 -4.12 9.99
N ARG A 66 3.28 -4.90 10.80
CA ARG A 66 2.91 -5.11 12.20
C ARG A 66 3.17 -3.85 13.01
N ALA A 67 2.48 -3.69 14.14
CA ALA A 67 2.75 -2.56 15.04
C ALA A 67 4.23 -2.54 15.50
N GLY A 68 4.89 -1.39 15.39
CA GLY A 68 6.32 -1.27 15.68
C GLY A 68 7.25 -1.96 14.68
N SER A 69 6.77 -2.22 13.45
CA SER A 69 7.57 -2.86 12.41
C SER A 69 8.78 -2.02 12.03
N ALA A 70 9.91 -2.68 11.76
CA ALA A 70 11.09 -2.04 11.15
C ALA A 70 10.86 -1.54 9.72
N LEU A 71 9.66 -1.75 9.16
CA LEU A 71 9.23 -1.13 7.92
C LEU A 71 8.99 0.38 8.06
N ASP A 72 8.71 0.90 9.25
CA ASP A 72 8.78 2.33 9.55
C ASP A 72 10.23 2.73 9.83
N GLY A 73 10.75 3.69 9.07
CA GLY A 73 12.13 4.12 9.22
C GLY A 73 12.40 5.55 8.77
N SER A 74 13.55 5.73 8.12
CA SER A 74 13.92 7.02 7.52
C SER A 74 12.93 7.41 6.43
N LEU A 75 12.80 8.73 6.22
CA LEU A 75 12.01 9.26 5.13
C LEU A 75 12.61 8.82 3.79
N ILE A 76 11.84 8.07 3.00
CA ILE A 76 12.19 7.66 1.65
C ILE A 76 12.17 8.90 0.73
N PRO A 77 13.24 9.19 -0.03
CA PRO A 77 13.25 10.27 -0.99
C PRO A 77 12.17 10.06 -2.06
N ASN A 78 11.29 11.04 -2.25
CA ASN A 78 10.15 10.91 -3.16
C ASN A 78 10.05 11.95 -4.27
N SER A 79 10.96 12.91 -4.32
CA SER A 79 10.90 14.05 -5.25
C SER A 79 10.78 13.60 -6.70
N LEU A 80 11.47 12.53 -7.08
CA LEU A 80 11.46 11.93 -8.41
C LEU A 80 10.09 11.35 -8.81
N PHE A 81 9.23 11.03 -7.84
CA PHE A 81 7.96 10.37 -8.10
C PHE A 81 6.78 11.33 -8.17
N THR A 82 6.98 12.60 -7.82
CA THR A 82 5.90 13.59 -7.66
C THR A 82 5.14 13.91 -8.95
N SER A 83 5.73 13.64 -10.10
CA SER A 83 5.09 13.82 -11.42
C SER A 83 4.13 12.68 -11.79
N TYR A 84 4.19 11.54 -11.11
CA TYR A 84 3.30 10.41 -11.40
C TYR A 84 1.96 10.57 -10.68
N MET A 85 0.89 10.19 -11.39
CA MET A 85 -0.44 10.09 -10.81
C MET A 85 -0.42 9.13 -9.63
N ASP A 86 -1.12 9.50 -8.55
CA ASP A 86 -1.25 8.71 -7.32
C ASP A 86 0.07 8.32 -6.63
N HIS A 87 1.20 8.96 -6.94
CA HIS A 87 2.48 8.70 -6.26
C HIS A 87 2.39 8.88 -4.74
N SER A 88 1.50 9.75 -4.28
CA SER A 88 1.25 10.07 -2.88
C SER A 88 0.23 9.14 -2.23
N LYS A 89 -0.14 8.03 -2.89
CA LYS A 89 -1.11 7.04 -2.38
C LYS A 89 -0.43 5.70 -2.08
N ASP A 90 -0.95 5.00 -1.07
CA ASP A 90 -0.58 3.61 -0.80
C ASP A 90 -1.60 2.64 -1.41
N PHE A 91 -1.40 1.34 -1.21
CA PHE A 91 -2.30 0.30 -1.76
C PHE A 91 -3.76 0.43 -1.28
N ASN A 92 -3.97 0.99 -0.09
CA ASN A 92 -5.29 1.28 0.45
C ASN A 92 -5.88 2.59 -0.07
N SER A 93 -5.19 3.29 -0.97
CA SER A 93 -5.55 4.63 -1.48
C SER A 93 -5.53 5.73 -0.40
N ASN A 94 -4.89 5.46 0.74
CA ASN A 94 -4.61 6.46 1.76
C ASN A 94 -3.42 7.34 1.36
N PHE A 95 -3.25 8.48 2.00
CA PHE A 95 -2.03 9.28 1.83
C PHE A 95 -0.81 8.46 2.27
N ARG A 96 0.15 8.31 1.36
CA ARG A 96 1.38 7.55 1.59
C ARG A 96 2.23 8.26 2.64
N ASN A 97 2.42 7.60 3.77
CA ASN A 97 3.51 7.94 4.69
C ASN A 97 4.83 7.39 4.15
N TRP A 98 5.68 8.29 3.64
CA TRP A 98 6.97 7.95 3.03
C TRP A 98 8.05 7.47 4.00
N LYS A 99 7.74 7.20 5.26
CA LYS A 99 8.64 6.45 6.16
C LYS A 99 8.49 4.94 6.04
N TYR A 100 7.34 4.48 5.54
CA TYR A 100 7.06 3.05 5.43
C TYR A 100 7.57 2.46 4.12
N ARG A 101 8.23 1.32 4.24
CA ARG A 101 8.67 0.51 3.09
C ARG A 101 7.57 -0.47 2.70
N GLY A 102 7.41 -0.68 1.39
CA GLY A 102 6.42 -1.59 0.82
C GLY A 102 5.14 -0.90 0.36
N ALA A 103 4.11 -1.71 0.13
CA ALA A 103 2.86 -1.30 -0.51
C ALA A 103 1.93 -0.49 0.42
N TYR A 104 2.05 -0.69 1.73
CA TYR A 104 1.21 -0.07 2.75
C TYR A 104 2.02 0.95 3.55
N SER A 105 1.33 1.97 4.10
CA SER A 105 1.99 3.07 4.81
C SER A 105 1.46 3.31 6.24
N GLY A 106 0.99 2.24 6.88
CA GLY A 106 0.60 2.23 8.29
C GLY A 106 0.92 0.87 8.92
N GLU A 107 0.44 0.65 10.14
CA GLU A 107 0.75 -0.56 10.91
C GLU A 107 -0.39 -1.06 11.80
N GLY A 108 -0.27 -2.30 12.26
CA GLY A 108 -1.25 -2.94 13.13
C GLY A 108 -2.33 -3.64 12.31
N THR A 109 -3.58 -3.22 12.40
CA THR A 109 -4.68 -3.87 11.66
C THR A 109 -4.94 -3.15 10.33
N ASN A 110 -4.95 -3.91 9.22
CA ASN A 110 -5.32 -3.36 7.92
C ASN A 110 -6.83 -3.10 7.85
N GLN A 111 -7.23 -1.83 7.82
CA GLN A 111 -8.63 -1.43 7.63
C GLN A 111 -9.05 -1.35 6.16
N GLY A 112 -8.10 -1.49 5.23
CA GLY A 112 -8.33 -1.36 3.81
C GLY A 112 -8.51 -2.69 3.08
N TRP A 113 -8.21 -2.66 1.79
CA TRP A 113 -8.35 -3.80 0.90
C TRP A 113 -7.27 -4.84 1.21
N HIS A 114 -7.66 -6.06 1.52
CA HIS A 114 -6.71 -7.17 1.63
C HIS A 114 -6.31 -7.66 0.25
N LEU A 115 -5.08 -8.16 0.11
CA LEU A 115 -4.66 -8.73 -1.17
C LEU A 115 -5.63 -9.84 -1.57
N ALA A 116 -6.21 -9.73 -2.76
CA ALA A 116 -7.20 -10.68 -3.27
C ALA A 116 -6.91 -10.96 -4.75
N ILE A 117 -7.45 -12.07 -5.27
CA ILE A 117 -7.40 -12.38 -6.71
C ILE A 117 -8.25 -11.36 -7.49
N ASP A 118 -9.32 -10.88 -6.87
CA ASP A 118 -10.21 -9.90 -7.47
C ASP A 118 -9.54 -8.55 -7.65
N LYS A 119 -9.92 -7.86 -8.73
CA LYS A 119 -9.47 -6.51 -8.98
C LYS A 119 -10.12 -5.57 -7.96
N LYS A 120 -9.30 -4.80 -7.23
CA LYS A 120 -9.78 -3.69 -6.40
C LYS A 120 -10.68 -2.79 -7.27
N PRO A 121 -11.94 -2.53 -6.87
CA PRO A 121 -12.81 -1.64 -7.61
C PRO A 121 -12.12 -0.30 -7.83
N ALA A 122 -12.24 0.25 -9.04
CA ALA A 122 -11.91 1.65 -9.24
C ALA A 122 -12.80 2.46 -8.29
N GLY A 123 -12.24 3.45 -7.61
CA GLY A 123 -13.07 4.38 -6.83
C GLY A 123 -13.93 5.17 -7.81
N ASP A 124 -15.10 4.63 -8.16
CA ASP A 124 -16.06 5.35 -8.97
C ASP A 124 -16.51 6.56 -8.15
N THR A 125 -16.05 7.74 -8.55
CA THR A 125 -16.63 9.00 -8.11
C THR A 125 -18.01 9.08 -8.75
N VAL A 126 -19.00 8.47 -8.10
CA VAL A 126 -20.40 8.74 -8.44
C VAL A 126 -20.69 10.16 -7.96
N SER A 127 -20.46 11.14 -8.82
CA SER A 127 -20.98 12.50 -8.64
C SER A 127 -22.49 12.43 -8.78
N THR A 128 -23.20 12.22 -7.68
CA THR A 128 -24.63 12.54 -7.61
C THR A 128 -24.75 14.05 -7.46
N ASN A 129 -24.72 14.76 -8.59
CA ASN A 129 -25.19 16.14 -8.61
C ASN A 129 -26.69 16.16 -8.32
N THR A 130 -27.05 16.29 -7.06
CA THR A 130 -28.34 16.87 -6.66
C THR A 130 -28.03 17.99 -5.68
N GLN A 131 -28.14 19.22 -6.17
CA GLN A 131 -28.11 20.39 -5.30
C GLN A 131 -29.32 20.33 -4.35
N GLU A 132 -29.06 20.22 -3.06
CA GLU A 132 -29.46 21.23 -2.07
C GLU A 132 -28.67 21.02 -0.78
N ILE A 133 -27.86 22.02 -0.42
CA ILE A 133 -27.07 22.06 0.81
C ILE A 133 -27.88 22.82 1.85
N THR A 134 -28.34 22.13 2.88
CA THR A 134 -28.51 22.72 4.21
C THR A 134 -27.68 21.92 5.21
N THR A 135 -26.41 22.31 5.30
CA THR A 135 -25.45 22.08 6.39
C THR A 135 -25.47 20.68 7.04
N TYR A 136 -25.05 19.68 6.28
CA TYR A 136 -24.37 18.51 6.82
C TYR A 136 -23.01 18.40 6.13
N HIS A 137 -21.93 18.28 6.90
CA HIS A 137 -20.65 17.83 6.36
C HIS A 137 -20.85 16.38 5.93
N VAL A 138 -21.30 16.17 4.70
CA VAL A 138 -21.32 14.85 4.08
C VAL A 138 -19.88 14.44 3.92
N LEU A 139 -19.39 13.59 4.84
CA LEU A 139 -18.22 12.78 4.51
C LEU A 139 -18.70 11.85 3.40
N ASP A 140 -18.13 11.99 2.21
CA ASP A 140 -18.20 10.94 1.21
C ASP A 140 -17.43 9.74 1.76
N VAL A 141 -18.14 8.83 2.42
CA VAL A 141 -17.59 7.59 2.96
C VAL A 141 -17.59 6.56 1.82
N GLN A 142 -16.47 6.44 1.13
CA GLN A 142 -16.27 5.35 0.17
C GLN A 142 -15.97 4.05 0.92
N LEU A 143 -16.91 3.11 0.86
CA LEU A 143 -16.73 1.75 1.36
C LEU A 143 -16.27 0.84 0.23
N PHE A 144 -15.10 0.21 0.41
CA PHE A 144 -14.64 -0.86 -0.46
C PHE A 144 -14.90 -2.19 0.26
N PRO A 145 -15.95 -2.95 -0.10
CA PRO A 145 -16.21 -4.24 0.52
C PRO A 145 -15.03 -5.17 0.28
N ASN A 146 -14.39 -5.64 1.35
CA ASN A 146 -13.27 -6.57 1.24
C ASN A 146 -13.79 -7.95 0.82
N PRO A 147 -13.43 -8.52 -0.34
CA PRO A 147 -13.95 -9.82 -0.77
C PRO A 147 -13.47 -10.98 0.11
N ALA A 148 -12.43 -10.79 0.93
CA ALA A 148 -11.98 -11.78 1.90
C ALA A 148 -12.88 -11.86 3.14
N THR A 149 -13.71 -10.84 3.41
CA THR A 149 -14.58 -10.79 4.59
C THR A 149 -15.88 -10.05 4.25
N GLU A 150 -17.05 -10.62 4.53
CA GLU A 150 -18.37 -9.99 4.31
C GLU A 150 -18.67 -8.77 5.23
N LYS A 151 -17.65 -8.01 5.66
CA LYS A 151 -17.76 -6.91 6.63
C LYS A 151 -17.05 -5.65 6.13
N ALA A 152 -17.64 -4.50 6.44
CA ALA A 152 -17.04 -3.18 6.34
C ALA A 152 -17.06 -2.52 7.73
N TYR A 153 -16.01 -1.76 8.07
CA TYR A 153 -15.91 -1.06 9.35
C TYR A 153 -15.96 0.45 9.14
N LEU A 154 -16.82 1.13 9.88
CA LEU A 154 -16.90 2.58 9.96
C LEU A 154 -16.56 3.01 11.38
N ASN A 155 -15.48 3.77 11.55
CA ASN A 155 -15.09 4.32 12.84
C ASN A 155 -15.44 5.82 12.89
N PHE A 156 -16.36 6.17 13.77
CA PHE A 156 -16.72 7.54 14.03
C PHE A 156 -16.06 7.93 15.35
N GLY A 157 -15.14 8.91 15.32
CA GLY A 157 -14.45 9.41 16.52
C GLY A 157 -15.37 10.11 17.55
N LYS A 158 -16.68 10.00 17.37
CA LYS A 158 -17.76 10.46 18.25
C LYS A 158 -18.94 9.47 18.15
N PRO A 159 -19.78 9.37 19.19
CA PRO A 159 -21.00 8.56 19.13
C PRO A 159 -21.89 9.02 17.96
N ILE A 160 -22.39 8.05 17.19
CA ILE A 160 -23.35 8.31 16.12
C ILE A 160 -24.73 8.44 16.75
N SER A 161 -25.46 9.50 16.42
CA SER A 161 -26.81 9.74 16.97
C SER A 161 -27.89 8.97 16.23
N GLU A 162 -27.69 8.69 14.94
CA GLU A 162 -28.66 7.99 14.10
C GLU A 162 -27.97 7.41 12.85
N ILE A 163 -28.42 6.23 12.41
CA ILE A 163 -28.03 5.62 11.15
C ILE A 163 -29.33 5.31 10.41
N GLU A 164 -29.59 6.03 9.32
CA GLU A 164 -30.62 5.64 8.36
C GLU A 164 -29.98 4.71 7.32
N ILE A 165 -30.59 3.53 7.13
CA ILE A 165 -30.18 2.52 6.14
C ILE A 165 -31.25 2.46 5.05
#